data_AF-A0A7S0CKI8-F1
#
_entry.id   AF-A0A7S0CKI8-F1
#
_cell.length_a   1.000
_cell.length_b   1.000
_cell.length_c   1.000
_cell.angle_alpha   90.00
_cell.angle_beta   90.00
_cell.angle_gamma   90.00
#
_symmetry.space_group_name_H-M   'P 1'
#
loop_
_entity.id
_entity.type
_entity.pdbx_description
1 polymer ?
#
loop_
_entity_poly.entity_id
_entity_poly.type
_entity_poly.pdbx_seq_one_letter_code
_entity_poly.pdbx_strand_id
1 'polypeptide(L)'
;NGPSEDERFAQASALCGNEFSEALEYIVNCQLPARRVVEEALQNRNEVHSSGKVIRFTNGGCPWKTHLYELERSNKDIETAQIKFVLYEDKSSMWRVQAVTVEGTAFTNRLGLLE
;
A
#
# COMPACT_ATOMS: atom_id res chain seq x y z
N ASN A 1 -43.27 -2.25 23.80
CA ASN A 1 -42.94 -3.44 23.00
C ASN A 1 -41.76 -3.11 22.12
N GLY A 2 -40.54 -3.38 22.60
CA GLY A 2 -39.32 -3.24 21.81
C GLY A 2 -38.96 -4.55 21.12
N PRO A 3 -37.97 -4.55 20.21
CA PRO A 3 -37.55 -5.76 19.53
C PRO A 3 -36.95 -6.78 20.50
N SER A 4 -37.20 -8.06 20.23
CA SER A 4 -36.73 -9.19 21.05
C SER A 4 -35.20 -9.36 20.97
N GLU A 5 -34.64 -10.18 21.86
CA GLU A 5 -33.21 -10.52 21.84
C GLU A 5 -32.81 -11.19 20.51
N ASP A 6 -33.65 -12.09 19.99
CA ASP A 6 -33.42 -12.76 18.70
C ASP A 6 -33.44 -11.77 17.53
N GLU A 7 -34.36 -10.82 17.52
CA GLU A 7 -34.44 -9.78 16.49
C GLU A 7 -33.19 -8.88 16.50
N ARG A 8 -32.71 -8.52 17.70
CA ARG A 8 -31.47 -7.74 17.87
C ARG A 8 -30.24 -8.55 17.45
N PHE A 9 -30.20 -9.83 17.79
CA PHE A 9 -29.10 -10.71 17.39
C PHE A 9 -29.03 -10.89 15.87
N ALA A 10 -30.18 -11.10 15.21
CA ALA A 10 -30.24 -11.19 13.76
C ALA A 10 -29.75 -9.89 13.08
N GLN A 11 -30.11 -8.72 13.61
CA GLN A 11 -29.61 -7.43 13.13
C GLN A 11 -28.09 -7.30 13.30
N ALA A 12 -27.56 -7.65 14.47
CA ALA A 12 -26.11 -7.63 14.72
C ALA A 12 -25.36 -8.61 13.80
N SER A 13 -25.89 -9.82 13.58
CA SER A 13 -25.29 -10.80 12.69
C SER A 13 -25.26 -10.33 11.23
N ALA A 14 -26.34 -9.68 10.77
CA ALA A 14 -26.38 -9.08 9.44
C ALA A 14 -25.37 -7.93 9.29
N LEU A 15 -25.24 -7.08 10.31
CA LEU A 15 -24.23 -6.01 10.33
C LEU A 15 -22.81 -6.57 10.20
N CYS A 16 -22.43 -7.57 11.01
CA CYS A 16 -21.11 -8.20 10.90
C CYS A 16 -20.88 -8.85 9.52
N GLY A 17 -21.93 -9.43 8.93
CA GLY A 17 -21.86 -10.00 7.58
C GLY A 17 -21.55 -8.94 6.51
N ASN A 18 -22.14 -7.76 6.64
CA ASN A 18 -21.87 -6.63 5.74
C ASN A 18 -20.43 -6.11 5.93
N GLU A 19 -19.99 -5.89 7.16
CA GLU A 19 -18.63 -5.43 7.46
C GLU A 19 -17.56 -6.40 6.91
N PHE A 20 -17.78 -7.70 7.06
CA PHE A 20 -16.91 -8.71 6.48
C PHE A 20 -16.87 -8.63 4.95
N SER A 21 -18.02 -8.47 4.32
CA SER A 21 -18.13 -8.38 2.86
C SER A 21 -17.43 -7.14 2.33
N GLU A 22 -17.61 -5.98 2.96
CA GLU A 22 -16.92 -4.74 2.62
C GLU A 22 -15.38 -4.87 2.76
N ALA A 23 -14.92 -5.51 3.83
CA ALA A 23 -13.50 -5.77 4.03
C ALA A 23 -12.93 -6.69 2.94
N LEU A 24 -13.66 -7.75 2.58
CA LEU A 24 -13.27 -8.67 1.53
C LEU A 24 -13.21 -7.98 0.16
N GLU A 25 -14.24 -7.19 -0.18
CA GLU A 25 -14.27 -6.41 -1.41
C GLU A 25 -13.10 -5.43 -1.49
N TYR A 26 -12.77 -4.76 -0.38
CA TYR A 26 -11.61 -3.87 -0.32
C TYR A 26 -10.29 -4.61 -0.54
N ILE A 27 -10.11 -5.78 0.07
CA ILE A 27 -8.90 -6.59 -0.15
C ILE A 27 -8.77 -7.00 -1.61
N VAL A 28 -9.85 -7.54 -2.19
CA VAL A 28 -9.85 -8.07 -3.56
C VAL A 28 -9.68 -6.98 -4.60
N ASN A 29 -10.39 -5.87 -4.46
CA ASN A 29 -10.47 -4.83 -5.48
C ASN A 29 -9.42 -3.72 -5.30
N CYS A 30 -8.82 -3.57 -4.12
CA CYS A 30 -7.85 -2.51 -3.82
C CYS A 30 -6.48 -3.06 -3.40
N GLN A 31 -6.39 -3.85 -2.32
CA GLN A 31 -5.10 -4.30 -1.78
C GLN A 31 -4.35 -5.25 -2.73
N LEU A 32 -5.02 -6.30 -3.24
CA LEU A 32 -4.35 -7.27 -4.11
C LEU A 32 -3.83 -6.65 -5.42
N PRO A 33 -4.59 -5.80 -6.13
CA PRO A 33 -4.06 -5.08 -7.30
C PRO A 33 -2.91 -4.14 -6.93
N ALA A 34 -3.00 -3.42 -5.82
CA ALA A 34 -1.95 -2.52 -5.36
C ALA A 34 -0.63 -3.27 -5.10
N ARG A 35 -0.71 -4.44 -4.46
CA ARG A 35 0.46 -5.30 -4.24
C ARG A 35 1.18 -5.65 -5.54
N ARG A 36 0.44 -6.05 -6.59
CA ARG A 36 1.03 -6.38 -7.90
C ARG A 36 1.79 -5.21 -8.51
N VAL A 37 1.25 -4.00 -8.40
CA VAL A 37 1.91 -2.77 -8.89
C VAL A 37 3.24 -2.55 -8.17
N VAL A 38 3.30 -2.79 -6.85
CA VAL A 38 4.54 -2.65 -6.08
C VAL A 38 5.56 -3.73 -6.45
N GLU A 39 5.11 -4.98 -6.62
CA GLU A 39 5.96 -6.10 -7.05
C GLU A 39 6.61 -5.83 -8.41
N GLU A 40 5.82 -5.40 -9.40
CA GLU A 40 6.32 -5.05 -10.74
C GLU A 40 7.32 -3.88 -10.68
N ALA A 41 7.01 -2.84 -9.90
CA ALA A 41 7.90 -1.68 -9.76
C ALA A 41 9.23 -2.04 -9.06
N LEU A 42 9.22 -2.99 -8.13
CA LEU A 42 10.42 -3.52 -7.49
C LEU A 42 11.27 -4.38 -8.43
N GLN A 43 10.64 -5.14 -9.32
CA GLN A 43 11.34 -5.92 -10.35
C GLN A 43 12.05 -5.00 -11.33
N ASN A 44 11.37 -3.94 -11.77
CA ASN A 44 11.89 -3.00 -12.79
C ASN A 44 12.67 -1.81 -12.20
N ARG A 45 13.00 -1.83 -10.90
CA ARG A 45 13.61 -0.69 -10.18
C ARG A 45 14.92 -0.17 -10.79
N ASN A 46 15.71 -1.07 -11.38
CA ASN A 46 17.00 -0.72 -11.98
C ASN A 46 16.85 -0.02 -13.33
N GLU A 47 15.70 -0.15 -13.99
CA GLU A 47 15.38 0.56 -15.24
C GLU A 47 15.03 2.03 -14.97
N VAL A 48 14.51 2.32 -13.77
CA VAL A 48 14.13 3.69 -13.34
C VAL A 48 15.37 4.49 -12.93
N HIS A 49 16.23 3.89 -12.12
CA HIS A 49 17.47 4.51 -11.67
C HIS A 49 18.54 3.45 -11.39
N SER A 50 19.78 3.70 -11.79
CA SER A 50 20.88 2.74 -11.68
C SER A 50 21.18 2.27 -10.26
N SER A 51 20.82 3.06 -9.24
CA SER A 51 20.97 2.64 -7.84
C SER A 51 19.97 1.56 -7.40
N GLY A 52 18.88 1.35 -8.14
CA GLY A 52 17.77 0.48 -7.76
C GLY A 52 17.00 0.95 -6.51
N LYS A 53 17.21 2.18 -6.04
CA LYS A 53 16.58 2.75 -4.84
C LYS A 53 15.40 3.67 -5.14
N VAL A 54 15.06 3.82 -6.41
CA VAL A 54 13.94 4.63 -6.90
C VAL A 54 13.05 3.72 -7.73
N ILE A 55 11.75 3.72 -7.45
CA ILE A 55 10.78 2.93 -8.21
C ILE A 55 9.71 3.82 -8.80
N ARG A 56 9.11 3.36 -9.90
CA ARG A 56 8.01 4.03 -10.58
C ARG A 56 6.81 3.09 -10.62
N PHE A 57 5.67 3.55 -10.13
CA PHE A 57 4.41 2.83 -10.32
C PHE A 57 3.79 3.17 -11.66
N THR A 58 3.21 2.15 -12.30
CA THR A 58 2.46 2.28 -13.55
C THR A 58 1.12 2.99 -13.36
N ASN A 59 0.56 2.93 -12.14
CA ASN A 59 -0.67 3.62 -11.79
C ASN A 59 -0.57 4.23 -10.38
N GLY A 60 -0.93 5.52 -10.27
CA GLY A 60 -1.03 6.21 -9.00
C GLY A 60 -2.34 5.94 -8.25
N GLY A 61 -2.39 6.35 -6.99
CA GLY A 61 -3.61 6.29 -6.18
C GLY A 61 -3.96 4.92 -5.60
N CYS A 62 -3.00 4.00 -5.56
CA CYS A 62 -3.13 2.73 -4.84
C CYS A 62 -2.41 2.77 -3.47
N PRO A 63 -2.87 1.99 -2.48
CA PRO A 63 -2.18 1.84 -1.19
C PRO A 63 -0.89 1.01 -1.37
N TRP A 64 0.26 1.66 -1.36
CA TRP A 64 1.54 1.00 -1.68
C TRP A 64 2.48 0.79 -0.49
N LYS A 65 2.41 1.64 0.55
CA LYS A 65 3.42 1.68 1.64
C LYS A 65 3.55 0.35 2.37
N THR A 66 2.42 -0.21 2.83
CA THR A 66 2.40 -1.48 3.56
C THR A 66 2.97 -2.62 2.70
N HIS A 67 2.54 -2.72 1.44
CA HIS A 67 3.05 -3.75 0.53
C HIS A 67 4.54 -3.60 0.25
N LEU A 68 5.04 -2.37 0.10
CA LEU A 68 6.47 -2.12 -0.06
C LEU A 68 7.27 -2.67 1.12
N TYR A 69 6.83 -2.38 2.35
CA TYR A 69 7.52 -2.86 3.55
C TYR A 69 7.48 -4.38 3.69
N GLU A 70 6.32 -5.00 3.43
CA GLU A 70 6.18 -6.46 3.41
C GLU A 70 7.08 -7.12 2.36
N LEU A 71 7.12 -6.56 1.16
CA LEU A 71 7.91 -7.08 0.05
C LEU A 71 9.41 -6.93 0.30
N GLU A 72 9.85 -5.80 0.85
CA GLU A 72 11.22 -5.61 1.29
C GLU A 72 11.63 -6.64 2.34
N ARG A 73 10.78 -6.89 3.35
CA ARG A 73 11.05 -7.89 4.40
C ARG A 73 11.11 -9.32 3.85
N SER A 74 10.28 -9.63 2.85
CA SER A 74 10.24 -10.97 2.25
C SER A 74 11.40 -11.24 1.26
N ASN A 75 12.09 -10.20 0.78
CA ASN A 75 13.13 -10.30 -0.24
C ASN A 75 14.46 -9.67 0.25
N LYS A 76 15.42 -10.52 0.64
CA LYS A 76 16.73 -10.10 1.21
C LYS A 76 17.51 -9.10 0.34
N ASP A 77 17.46 -9.25 -0.99
CA ASP A 77 18.15 -8.35 -1.92
C ASP A 77 17.55 -6.94 -1.90
N ILE A 78 16.24 -6.84 -1.70
CA ILE A 78 15.51 -5.57 -1.65
C ILE A 78 15.63 -4.96 -0.24
N GLU A 79 15.58 -5.79 0.80
CA GLU A 79 15.83 -5.39 2.19
C GLU A 79 17.15 -4.61 2.34
N THR A 80 18.20 -5.04 1.64
CA THR A 80 19.51 -4.39 1.68
C THR A 80 19.54 -3.08 0.88
N ALA A 81 18.81 -3.00 -0.24
CA ALA A 81 18.79 -1.82 -1.09
C ALA A 81 17.93 -0.68 -0.52
N GLN A 82 16.82 -1.02 0.14
CA GLN A 82 15.76 -0.15 0.67
C GLN A 82 15.35 0.99 -0.27
N ILE A 83 14.13 0.93 -0.79
CA ILE A 83 13.61 2.00 -1.65
C ILE A 83 13.54 3.32 -0.88
N LYS A 84 14.01 4.40 -1.52
CA LYS A 84 14.09 5.74 -0.94
C LYS A 84 13.04 6.67 -1.53
N PHE A 85 12.74 6.54 -2.82
CA PHE A 85 11.76 7.35 -3.51
C PHE A 85 10.82 6.52 -4.38
N VAL A 86 9.58 6.99 -4.44
CA VAL A 86 8.53 6.43 -5.27
C VAL A 86 8.00 7.52 -6.19
N LEU A 87 7.88 7.19 -7.48
CA LEU A 87 7.39 8.05 -8.55
C LEU A 87 6.07 7.50 -9.10
N TYR A 88 5.08 8.34 -9.30
CA TYR A 88 3.85 7.97 -10.01
C TYR A 88 3.11 9.22 -10.50
N GLU A 89 2.28 9.05 -11.53
CA GLU A 89 1.32 10.09 -11.92
C GLU A 89 0.02 9.89 -11.14
N ASP A 90 -0.55 10.98 -10.60
CA ASP A 90 -1.87 10.92 -10.00
C ASP A 90 -2.98 10.85 -11.07
N LYS A 91 -4.24 10.77 -10.62
CA LYS A 91 -5.41 10.70 -11.54
C LYS A 91 -5.54 11.93 -12.44
N SER A 92 -4.88 13.04 -12.11
CA SER A 92 -4.84 14.26 -12.91
C SER A 92 -3.61 14.32 -13.83
N SER A 93 -2.90 13.20 -14.00
CA SER A 93 -1.66 13.11 -14.78
C SER A 93 -0.54 14.04 -14.27
N MET A 94 -0.56 14.37 -12.97
CA MET A 94 0.49 15.16 -12.34
C MET A 94 1.50 14.24 -11.67
N TRP A 95 2.78 14.48 -11.92
CA TRP A 95 3.86 13.73 -11.30
C TRP A 95 3.91 13.96 -9.80
N ARG A 96 3.97 12.85 -9.06
CA ARG A 96 4.16 12.81 -7.62
C ARG A 96 5.46 12.08 -7.31
N VAL A 97 6.23 12.68 -6.41
CA VAL A 97 7.42 12.08 -5.82
C VAL A 97 7.17 11.99 -4.32
N GLN A 98 7.31 10.79 -3.75
CA GLN A 98 7.22 10.58 -2.32
C GLN A 98 8.51 9.95 -1.80
N ALA A 99 9.04 10.52 -0.72
CA ALA A 99 10.08 9.88 0.07
C ALA A 99 9.46 8.72 0.88
N VAL A 100 10.13 7.58 0.88
CA VAL A 100 9.70 6.42 1.67
C VAL A 100 10.10 6.64 3.13
N THR A 101 9.15 6.44 4.05
CA THR A 101 9.41 6.56 5.48
C THR A 101 10.06 5.30 6.04
N VAL A 102 10.68 5.44 7.21
CA VAL A 102 11.09 4.28 8.01
C VAL A 102 9.83 3.60 8.51
N GLU A 103 9.75 2.28 8.36
CA GLU A 103 8.57 1.50 8.79
C GLU A 103 8.30 1.74 10.29
N GLY A 104 7.03 1.93 10.65
CA GLY A 104 6.62 2.25 12.03
C GLY A 104 6.81 3.71 12.44
N THR A 105 7.43 4.56 11.60
CA THR A 105 7.53 6.00 11.84
C THR A 105 6.53 6.77 10.98
N ALA A 106 5.88 7.77 11.57
CA ALA A 106 4.91 8.59 10.85
C ALA A 106 5.57 9.62 9.91
N PHE A 107 6.76 10.12 10.26
CA PHE A 107 7.35 11.31 9.61
C PHE A 107 8.85 11.21 9.30
N THR A 108 9.50 10.09 9.60
CA THR A 108 10.95 9.95 9.38
C THR A 108 11.22 9.34 8.01
N ASN A 109 11.73 10.14 7.08
CA ASN A 109 12.13 9.66 5.76
C ASN A 109 13.42 8.84 5.83
N ARG A 110 13.52 7.79 5.00
CA ARG A 110 14.76 6.99 4.85
C ARG A 110 15.92 7.79 4.26
N LEU A 111 15.59 8.85 3.54
CA LEU A 111 16.52 9.86 3.04
C LEU A 111 15.83 11.21 3.14
N GLY A 112 16.35 12.07 4.02
CA GLY A 112 15.94 13.46 4.12
C GLY A 112 16.60 14.32 3.05
N LEU A 113 16.03 15.50 2.80
CA LEU A 113 16.74 16.54 2.08
C LEU A 113 17.83 17.11 3.00
N LEU A 114 19.00 17.37 2.43
CA LEU A 114 20.03 18.13 3.14
C LEU A 114 19.53 19.58 3.27
N GLU A 115 19.70 20.15 4.46
CA GLU A 115 19.45 21.58 4.71
C GLU A 115 20.46 22.47 3.97
#